data_AF-A0AAW6UNM2-F1
#
_entry.id   AF-A0AAW6UNM2-F1
#
_cell.length_a   1.000
_cell.length_b   1.000
_cell.length_c   1.000
_cell.angle_alpha   90.00
_cell.angle_beta   90.00
_cell.angle_gamma   90.00
#
_symmetry.space_group_name_H-M   'P 1'
#
loop_
_entity.id
_entity.type
_entity.pdbx_description
1 polymer ?
#
loop_
_entity_poly.entity_id
_entity_poly.type
_entity_poly.pdbx_seq_one_letter_code
_entity_poly.pdbx_strand_id
1 'polypeptide(L)' 'SSLLLLKTRPQIVIPELAVRLGLNEALLLQQVQYWLSETSSGVDHDGRRWVYNTIEEWREQFPYFSEST' A
#
# COMPACT_ATOMS: atom_id res chain seq x y z
N SER A 1 -4.16 -15.00 -26.51
CA SER A 1 -4.76 -13.78 -25.94
C SER A 1 -5.15 -14.05 -24.50
N SER A 2 -4.19 -13.93 -23.58
CA SER A 2 -4.40 -14.23 -22.16
C SER A 2 -4.14 -12.97 -21.35
N LEU A 3 -5.07 -12.02 -21.43
CA LEU A 3 -5.32 -11.02 -20.38
C LEU A 3 -6.04 -11.69 -19.19
N LEU A 4 -5.63 -12.91 -18.86
CA LEU A 4 -6.20 -13.70 -17.78
C LEU A 4 -5.56 -13.22 -16.47
N LEU A 5 -6.33 -12.40 -15.77
CA LEU A 5 -6.43 -12.46 -14.32
C LEU A 5 -5.12 -12.13 -13.58
N LEU A 6 -4.71 -10.87 -13.61
CA LEU A 6 -4.12 -10.31 -12.39
C LEU A 6 -5.24 -10.31 -11.34
N LYS A 7 -5.44 -11.45 -10.66
CA LYS A 7 -6.32 -11.56 -9.47
C LYS A 7 -5.87 -10.60 -8.35
N THR A 8 -4.66 -10.07 -8.48
CA THR A 8 -3.99 -9.20 -7.52
C THR A 8 -3.55 -7.93 -8.23
N ARG A 9 -3.90 -6.75 -7.70
CA ARG A 9 -3.42 -5.47 -8.25
C ARG A 9 -1.89 -5.39 -8.06
N PRO A 10 -1.14 -4.94 -9.07
CA PRO A 10 0.31 -4.81 -8.94
C PRO A 10 0.68 -3.68 -7.96
N GLN A 11 1.69 -3.93 -7.14
CA GLN A 11 2.26 -2.92 -6.26
C GLN A 11 3.15 -1.97 -7.08
N ILE A 12 2.80 -0.68 -7.11
CA ILE A 12 3.58 0.34 -7.83
C ILE A 12 4.58 0.97 -6.85
N VAL A 13 5.80 1.23 -7.32
CA VAL A 13 6.80 2.01 -6.60
C VAL A 13 7.37 3.10 -7.49
N ILE A 14 7.52 4.30 -6.94
CA ILE A 14 8.19 5.42 -7.60
C ILE A 14 9.69 5.31 -7.29
N PRO A 15 10.57 5.09 -8.29
CA PRO A 15 12.01 4.90 -8.05
C PRO A 15 12.66 6.07 -7.31
N GLU A 16 12.27 7.30 -7.64
CA GLU A 16 12.79 8.51 -7.00
C GLU A 16 12.42 8.58 -5.51
N LEU A 17 11.26 8.06 -5.14
CA LEU A 17 10.82 7.96 -3.75
C LEU A 17 11.59 6.86 -3.02
N ALA A 18 11.80 5.71 -3.67
CA ALA A 18 12.59 4.61 -3.11
C ALA A 18 14.05 4.99 -2.86
N VAL A 19 14.65 5.80 -3.73
CA VAL A 19 16.00 6.35 -3.53
C VAL A 19 16.06 7.29 -2.31
N ARG A 20 14.98 8.02 -2.03
CA ARG A 20 14.94 9.00 -0.92
C ARG A 20 14.59 8.38 0.43
N LEU A 21 13.71 7.38 0.45
CA LEU A 21 13.11 6.85 1.68
C LEU A 21 13.51 5.40 1.99
N GLY A 22 13.98 4.65 1.00
CA GLY A 22 14.04 3.19 1.05
C GLY A 22 12.88 2.54 0.29
N LEU A 23 13.10 1.32 -0.19
CA LEU A 23 12.13 0.60 -1.02
C LEU A 23 10.83 0.30 -0.25
N ASN A 24 10.96 -0.14 1.01
CA ASN A 24 9.83 -0.56 1.84
C ASN A 24 8.96 0.64 2.22
N GLU A 25 9.60 1.74 2.60
CA GLU A 25 8.97 3.01 2.98
C GLU A 25 8.24 3.63 1.79
N ALA A 26 8.86 3.59 0.60
CA ALA A 26 8.24 4.08 -0.63
C ALA A 26 7.02 3.23 -1.04
N LEU A 27 7.10 1.90 -0.91
CA LEU A 27 5.99 0.99 -1.17
C LEU A 27 4.81 1.24 -0.21
N LEU A 28 5.10 1.36 1.09
CA LEU A 28 4.09 1.63 2.12
C LEU A 28 3.37 2.96 1.85
N LEU A 29 4.14 4.02 1.58
CA LEU A 29 3.58 5.35 1.31
C LEU A 29 2.71 5.33 0.04
N GLN A 30 3.16 4.64 -1.01
CA GLN A 30 2.39 4.54 -2.25
C GLN A 30 1.08 3.77 -2.06
N GLN A 31 1.07 2.74 -1.21
CA GLN A 31 -0.14 1.99 -0.86
C GLN A 31 -1.13 2.82 -0.04
N VAL A 32 -0.64 3.62 0.92
CA VAL A 32 -1.48 4.56 1.69
C VAL A 32 -2.11 5.60 0.77
N GLN A 33 -1.32 6.20 -0.11
CA GLN A 33 -1.81 7.18 -1.08
C GLN A 33 -2.93 6.60 -1.94
N TYR A 34 -2.77 5.37 -2.42
CA TYR A 34 -3.78 4.69 -3.23
C TYR A 34 -5.10 4.50 -2.47
N TRP A 35 -5.07 4.08 -1.20
CA TRP A 35 -6.29 3.94 -0.40
C TRP A 35 -6.98 5.29 -0.15
N LEU A 36 -6.22 6.35 0.03
CA LEU A 36 -6.78 7.69 0.19
C LEU A 36 -7.40 8.23 -1.11
N SER A 37 -6.86 7.85 -2.28
CA SER A 37 -7.27 8.42 -3.58
C SER A 37 -8.32 7.61 -4.34
N GLU A 38 -8.20 6.28 -4.37
CA GLU A 38 -8.99 5.42 -5.29
C GLU A 38 -10.02 4.55 -4.61
N THR A 39 -9.94 4.35 -3.30
CA THR A 39 -10.90 3.52 -2.59
C THR A 39 -11.83 4.36 -1.70
N SER A 40 -13.02 3.83 -1.45
CA SER A 40 -13.87 4.26 -0.33
C SER A 40 -13.37 3.69 1.00
N SER A 41 -12.11 3.20 1.05
CA SER A 41 -11.50 2.66 2.26
C SER A 41 -11.06 3.81 3.17
N GLY A 42 -11.05 3.54 4.47
CA GLY A 42 -10.76 4.54 5.48
C GLY A 42 -12.02 5.21 6.04
N VAL A 43 -11.84 5.89 7.16
CA VAL A 43 -12.90 6.55 7.93
C VAL A 43 -12.80 8.05 7.69
N ASP A 44 -13.92 8.69 7.37
CA ASP A 44 -14.00 10.15 7.40
C ASP A 44 -14.10 10.61 8.86
N HIS A 45 -13.11 11.38 9.28
CA HIS A 45 -13.07 12.00 10.60
C HIS A 45 -12.76 13.48 10.41
N ASP A 46 -13.70 14.35 10.77
CA ASP A 46 -13.62 15.80 10.58
C ASP A 46 -13.32 16.24 9.14
N GLY A 47 -13.91 15.56 8.15
CA GLY A 47 -13.68 15.84 6.72
C GLY A 47 -12.29 15.45 6.22
N ARG A 48 -11.55 14.66 7.01
CA ARG A 48 -10.28 14.05 6.62
C ARG A 48 -10.44 12.53 6.56
N ARG A 49 -9.94 11.93 5.49
CA ARG A 49 -9.95 10.47 5.34
C ARG A 49 -8.71 9.87 6.01
N TRP A 50 -8.96 8.91 6.90
CA TRP A 50 -7.91 8.17 7.61
C TRP A 50 -7.95 6.70 7.23
N VAL A 51 -6.79 6.13 6.94
CA VAL A 51 -6.65 4.67 6.77
C VAL A 51 -6.12 4.10 8.07
N TYR A 52 -6.83 3.12 8.62
CA TYR A 52 -6.41 2.35 9.79
C TYR A 52 -6.38 0.88 9.37
N ASN A 53 -5.25 0.22 9.59
CA ASN A 53 -5.10 -1.21 9.39
C ASN A 53 -4.39 -1.79 10.63
N THR A 54 -4.79 -2.99 11.06
CA THR A 54 -4.06 -3.77 12.08
C THR A 54 -2.74 -4.29 11.51
N ILE A 55 -1.85 -4.76 12.39
CA ILE A 55 -0.59 -5.36 11.97
C ILE A 55 -0.82 -6.60 11.09
N GLU A 56 -1.86 -7.42 11.36
CA GLU A 56 -2.19 -8.54 10.49
C GLU A 56 -2.62 -8.09 9.08
N GLU A 57 -3.47 -7.08 8.98
CA GLU A 57 -3.93 -6.53 7.70
C GLU A 57 -2.76 -5.94 6.88
N TRP A 58 -1.80 -5.28 7.53
CA TRP A 58 -0.57 -4.85 6.87
C TRP A 58 0.25 -6.03 6.33
N ARG A 59 0.30 -7.15 7.06
CA ARG A 59 1.02 -8.36 6.61
C ARG A 59 0.35 -9.04 5.43
N GLU A 60 -0.97 -8.96 5.30
CA GLU A 60 -1.66 -9.49 4.12
C GLU A 60 -1.29 -8.71 2.85
N GLN A 61 -1.07 -7.40 2.96
CA GLN A 61 -0.68 -6.53 1.85
C GLN A 61 0.82 -6.61 1.54
N PHE A 62 1.64 -6.79 2.59
CA PHE A 62 3.09 -6.87 2.50
C PHE A 62 3.62 -8.20 3.06
N PRO A 63 3.25 -9.35 2.49
CA PRO A 63 3.65 -10.66 3.03
C PRO A 63 5.16 -10.92 2.94
N TYR A 64 5.87 -10.11 2.16
CA TYR A 64 7.32 -10.13 1.96
C TYR A 64 8.10 -9.23 2.93
N PHE A 65 7.43 -8.42 3.75
CA PHE A 65 8.10 -7.76 4.89
C PHE A 65 8.34 -8.83 5.96
N SER A 66 9.56 -9.37 6.00
CA SER A 66 10.00 -10.18 7.13
C SER A 66 10.08 -9.28 8.37
N GLU A 67 9.68 -9.79 9.53
CA GLU A 67 10.19 -9.23 10.79
C GLU A 67 11.72 -9.24 10.66
N SER A 68 12.33 -8.06 10.78
CA SER A 68 13.78 -7.96 10.76
C SER A 68 14.32 -8.96 11.76
N THR A 69 15.16 -9.87 11.28
CA THR A 69 15.91 -10.80 12.14
C THR A 69 16.92 -10.02 12.95
#